data_AF-M3H2U1-F1
#
_entry.id   AF-M3H2U1-F1
#
_cell.length_a   1.000
_cell.length_b   1.000
_cell.length_c   1.000
_cell.angle_alpha   90.00
_cell.angle_beta   90.00
_cell.angle_gamma   90.00
#
_symmetry.space_group_name_H-M   'P 1'
#
loop_
_entity.id
_entity.type
_entity.pdbx_description
1 polymer ?
#
loop_
_entity_poly.entity_id
_entity_poly.type
_entity_poly.pdbx_seq_one_letter_code
_entity_poly.pdbx_strand_id
1 'polypeptide(L)'
;MGETGFVSNNVFLNYYSFGSLLLFLTSMLVSGVFLFIDQKVSGTKHLAIGIFFLGIFQFGYVLATFLYHPFAAYHRWITVGFILPAILHIGQFIARYPKNDFPKFNQITTIVLWLIALFSIGYFCFSTWNASVKYYFTAHRWDFNAENINNKIASIVFSYMFINFFAIPIWKMTHLSGKTRWIVFAFTMSFLIGGTVPVIANFLGNDGYLERSIYFTSIVLLFMTAFFIILILYLNFSVEKTSFMLEIVGITFVTVLIVMQILIYISNQDKEFEYDTLSRIRVEKALEGESVKGGISYIFKWNYVENSFDKERYDPKIHPDQEQIEIDFKNTLLYEEMFNLSENGFRESLLELMDHSHENFGGYKYFIINFLDEHPNLEDKNLKLELSKELSGLNLHVIAASNKLDNIFAEDFCTEGKDYLENSKKLKMFRVFLEYHWDFCKSDGRDIRPAIFKKKF
;
A
#
# COMPACT_ATOMS: atom_id res chain seq x y z
N MET A 1 13.33 -21.01 23.20
CA MET A 1 14.32 -20.97 22.10
C MET A 1 15.26 -19.82 22.38
N GLY A 2 16.58 -20.05 22.39
CA GLY A 2 17.55 -18.99 22.69
C GLY A 2 17.51 -17.86 21.65
N GLU A 3 17.79 -16.63 22.09
CA GLU A 3 17.74 -15.39 21.28
C GLU A 3 18.54 -15.47 19.98
N THR A 4 19.57 -16.31 19.91
CA THR A 4 20.39 -16.53 18.70
C THR A 4 19.73 -17.44 17.66
N GLY A 5 18.90 -18.41 18.08
CA GLY A 5 18.09 -19.24 17.16
C GLY A 5 16.83 -18.54 16.66
N PHE A 6 16.42 -17.47 17.35
CA PHE A 6 15.27 -16.65 17.00
C PHE A 6 15.53 -15.75 15.79
N VAL A 7 16.77 -15.29 15.57
CA VAL A 7 17.10 -14.40 14.45
C VAL A 7 17.33 -15.20 13.16
N SER A 8 18.06 -16.34 13.20
CA SER A 8 18.42 -17.06 11.95
C SER A 8 17.23 -17.69 11.22
N ASN A 9 16.18 -18.11 11.94
CA ASN A 9 15.02 -18.76 11.34
C ASN A 9 13.94 -17.77 10.85
N ASN A 10 14.11 -16.47 11.11
CA ASN A 10 13.16 -15.42 10.75
C ASN A 10 13.72 -14.44 9.71
N VAL A 11 14.84 -14.77 9.06
CA VAL A 11 15.40 -13.96 7.98
C VAL A 11 14.87 -14.47 6.63
N PHE A 12 14.19 -13.60 5.90
CA PHE A 12 13.69 -13.90 4.56
C PHE A 12 14.14 -12.81 3.58
N LEU A 13 14.90 -13.23 2.57
CA LEU A 13 15.33 -12.36 1.49
C LEU A 13 14.31 -12.46 0.34
N ASN A 14 13.40 -11.49 0.29
CA ASN A 14 12.43 -11.32 -0.78
C ASN A 14 12.76 -10.10 -1.66
N TYR A 15 12.00 -9.90 -2.74
CA TYR A 15 12.13 -8.73 -3.62
C TYR A 15 12.19 -7.41 -2.84
N TYR A 16 11.28 -7.24 -1.87
CA TYR A 16 11.16 -6.02 -1.10
C TYR A 16 12.39 -5.74 -0.23
N SER A 17 12.98 -6.78 0.37
CA SER A 17 14.21 -6.68 1.17
C SER A 17 15.42 -6.25 0.33
N PHE A 18 15.58 -6.83 -0.87
CA PHE A 18 16.65 -6.44 -1.79
C PHE A 18 16.43 -5.04 -2.35
N GLY A 19 15.20 -4.71 -2.77
CA GLY A 19 14.86 -3.40 -3.32
C GLY A 19 15.09 -2.28 -2.32
N SER A 20 14.63 -2.43 -1.07
CA SER A 20 14.88 -1.45 -0.02
C SER A 20 16.35 -1.36 0.37
N LEU A 21 17.09 -2.47 0.40
CA LEU A 21 18.52 -2.45 0.71
C LEU A 21 19.29 -1.68 -0.36
N LEU A 22 18.98 -1.94 -1.63
CA LEU A 22 19.62 -1.27 -2.74
C LEU A 22 19.30 0.24 -2.75
N LEU A 23 18.06 0.60 -2.46
CA LEU A 23 17.68 2.01 -2.35
C LEU A 23 18.33 2.69 -1.14
N PHE A 24 18.44 2.00 0.00
CA PHE A 24 19.19 2.47 1.16
C PHE A 24 20.65 2.78 0.81
N LEU A 25 21.35 1.83 0.18
CA LEU A 25 22.74 1.99 -0.24
C LEU A 25 22.89 3.14 -1.25
N THR A 26 21.99 3.20 -2.24
CA THR A 26 21.97 4.30 -3.22
C THR A 26 21.80 5.65 -2.54
N SER A 27 20.86 5.76 -1.60
CA SER A 27 20.61 7.00 -0.85
C SER A 27 21.85 7.41 -0.04
N MET A 28 22.48 6.46 0.66
CA MET A 28 23.69 6.73 1.44
C MET A 28 24.85 7.18 0.56
N LEU A 29 25.01 6.60 -0.62
CA LEU A 29 26.05 6.96 -1.56
C LEU A 29 25.81 8.33 -2.20
N VAL A 30 24.60 8.60 -2.67
CA VAL A 30 24.23 9.90 -3.24
C VAL A 30 24.35 11.01 -2.19
N SER A 31 23.90 10.74 -0.96
CA SER A 31 24.12 11.64 0.17
C SER A 31 25.61 11.86 0.42
N GLY A 32 26.41 10.79 0.45
CA GLY A 32 27.85 10.84 0.58
C GLY A 32 28.49 11.72 -0.48
N VAL A 33 28.13 11.54 -1.76
CA VAL A 33 28.61 12.36 -2.88
C VAL A 33 28.39 13.84 -2.58
N PHE A 34 27.19 14.25 -2.20
CA PHE A 34 26.91 15.65 -1.87
C PHE A 34 27.57 16.13 -0.57
N LEU A 35 27.75 15.25 0.42
CA LEU A 35 28.47 15.56 1.65
C LEU A 35 29.98 15.75 1.41
N PHE A 36 30.58 15.08 0.43
CA PHE A 36 32.01 15.19 0.11
C PHE A 36 32.34 16.33 -0.87
N ILE A 37 31.36 17.10 -1.33
CA ILE A 37 31.63 18.33 -2.09
C ILE A 37 32.25 19.39 -1.18
N ASP A 38 33.39 19.91 -1.64
CA ASP A 38 34.11 21.00 -1.01
C ASP A 38 33.43 22.35 -1.22
N GLN A 39 33.50 23.22 -0.21
CA GLN A 39 32.90 24.58 -0.23
C GLN A 39 31.41 24.61 -0.58
N LYS A 40 30.67 23.60 -0.13
CA LYS A 40 29.26 23.45 -0.50
C LYS A 40 28.33 24.57 0.01
N VAL A 41 27.43 25.04 -0.86
CA VAL A 41 26.40 26.04 -0.55
C VAL A 41 25.38 25.48 0.44
N SER A 42 24.66 26.38 1.11
CA SER A 42 23.68 26.00 2.13
C SER A 42 22.62 25.02 1.61
N GLY A 43 22.16 25.21 0.36
CA GLY A 43 21.22 24.29 -0.29
C GLY A 43 21.76 22.87 -0.38
N THR A 44 22.98 22.69 -0.90
CA THR A 44 23.60 21.37 -1.11
C THR A 44 23.78 20.60 0.20
N LYS A 45 24.09 21.28 1.31
CA LYS A 45 24.09 20.65 2.65
C LYS A 45 22.72 20.06 3.00
N HIS A 46 21.65 20.80 2.74
CA HIS A 46 20.30 20.31 2.98
C HIS A 46 19.90 19.17 2.04
N LEU A 47 20.31 19.22 0.76
CA LEU A 47 20.11 18.10 -0.16
C LEU A 47 20.76 16.82 0.38
N ALA A 48 22.01 16.92 0.80
CA ALA A 48 22.78 15.80 1.32
C ALA A 48 22.14 15.21 2.60
N ILE A 49 21.74 16.06 3.55
CA ILE A 49 21.06 15.65 4.79
C ILE A 49 19.67 15.06 4.49
N GLY A 50 18.92 15.64 3.56
CA GLY A 50 17.60 15.13 3.16
C GLY A 50 17.68 13.73 2.58
N ILE A 51 18.63 13.50 1.66
CA ILE A 51 18.87 12.17 1.08
C ILE A 51 19.43 11.20 2.12
N PHE A 52 20.25 11.66 3.07
CA PHE A 52 20.70 10.84 4.19
C PHE A 52 19.53 10.31 5.03
N PHE A 53 18.60 11.21 5.41
CA PHE A 53 17.40 10.82 6.13
C PHE A 53 16.47 9.93 5.31
N LEU A 54 16.37 10.14 3.99
CA LEU A 54 15.70 9.17 3.12
C LEU A 54 16.39 7.81 3.15
N GLY A 55 17.71 7.76 3.20
CA GLY A 55 18.44 6.52 3.42
C GLY A 55 18.00 5.83 4.73
N ILE A 56 18.04 6.51 5.86
CA ILE A 56 17.60 5.93 7.14
C ILE A 56 16.13 5.49 7.09
N PHE A 57 15.26 6.28 6.46
CA PHE A 57 13.88 5.90 6.20
C PHE A 57 13.78 4.56 5.45
N GLN A 58 14.57 4.35 4.39
CA GLN A 58 14.61 3.10 3.64
C GLN A 58 15.21 1.94 4.43
N PHE A 59 16.16 2.22 5.33
CA PHE A 59 16.67 1.21 6.24
C PHE A 59 15.58 0.65 7.16
N GLY A 60 14.61 1.48 7.57
CA GLY A 60 13.40 0.98 8.23
C GLY A 60 12.70 -0.10 7.39
N TYR A 61 12.50 0.14 6.10
CA TYR A 61 11.89 -0.86 5.22
C TYR A 61 12.75 -2.11 4.98
N VAL A 62 14.08 -1.99 5.02
CA VAL A 62 14.97 -3.17 5.04
C VAL A 62 14.65 -4.04 6.25
N LEU A 63 14.59 -3.47 7.45
CA LEU A 63 14.26 -4.22 8.67
C LEU A 63 12.87 -4.85 8.59
N ALA A 64 11.89 -4.14 8.03
CA ALA A 64 10.51 -4.60 7.90
C ALA A 64 10.36 -5.86 7.04
N THR A 65 11.16 -5.95 5.98
CA THR A 65 11.00 -6.96 4.92
C THR A 65 12.02 -8.08 5.03
N PHE A 66 13.14 -7.82 5.68
CA PHE A 66 14.18 -8.80 6.01
C PHE A 66 13.79 -9.67 7.21
N LEU A 67 13.16 -9.09 8.23
CA LEU A 67 12.85 -9.77 9.49
C LEU A 67 11.37 -10.20 9.54
N TYR A 68 11.12 -11.49 9.43
CA TYR A 68 9.80 -12.10 9.53
C TYR A 68 9.40 -12.35 10.98
N HIS A 69 9.34 -11.28 11.77
CA HIS A 69 8.98 -11.35 13.19
C HIS A 69 8.14 -10.13 13.59
N PRO A 70 7.14 -10.24 14.49
CA PRO A 70 6.35 -9.11 15.00
C PRO A 70 7.15 -7.87 15.43
N PHE A 71 8.36 -8.07 15.96
CA PHE A 71 9.30 -6.99 16.31
C PHE A 71 9.67 -6.10 15.11
N ALA A 72 9.59 -6.63 13.88
CA ALA A 72 9.84 -5.85 12.68
C ALA A 72 8.85 -4.68 12.55
N ALA A 73 7.66 -4.70 13.19
CA ALA A 73 6.71 -3.56 13.18
C ALA A 73 7.34 -2.24 13.67
N TYR A 74 8.32 -2.30 14.59
CA TYR A 74 9.02 -1.14 15.12
C TYR A 74 9.87 -0.38 14.08
N HIS A 75 10.08 -0.95 12.89
CA HIS A 75 10.65 -0.20 11.78
C HIS A 75 9.84 1.07 11.46
N ARG A 76 8.55 1.13 11.81
CA ARG A 76 7.72 2.32 11.62
C ARG A 76 8.22 3.53 12.40
N TRP A 77 8.86 3.33 13.55
CA TRP A 77 9.49 4.41 14.29
C TRP A 77 10.63 5.03 13.50
N ILE A 78 11.35 4.23 12.72
CA ILE A 78 12.38 4.71 11.79
C ILE A 78 11.72 5.39 10.59
N THR A 79 10.73 4.76 9.96
CA THR A 79 10.12 5.35 8.75
C THR A 79 9.41 6.67 9.07
N VAL A 80 8.62 6.73 10.13
CA VAL A 80 7.95 7.98 10.55
C VAL A 80 8.98 8.99 11.10
N GLY A 81 9.99 8.50 11.83
CA GLY A 81 11.07 9.30 12.40
C GLY A 81 11.86 10.11 11.37
N PHE A 82 12.05 9.58 10.16
CA PHE A 82 12.98 10.17 9.19
C PHE A 82 12.32 10.71 7.92
N ILE A 83 11.05 10.37 7.62
CA ILE A 83 10.38 10.89 6.43
C ILE A 83 10.12 12.41 6.49
N LEU A 84 9.67 12.94 7.62
CA LEU A 84 9.39 14.37 7.77
C LEU A 84 10.69 15.22 7.73
N PRO A 85 11.76 14.86 8.48
CA PRO A 85 13.06 15.51 8.33
C PRO A 85 13.61 15.46 6.90
N ALA A 86 13.45 14.33 6.21
CA ALA A 86 13.89 14.19 4.83
C ALA A 86 13.20 15.18 3.88
N ILE A 87 11.86 15.20 3.88
CA ILE A 87 11.06 16.09 3.02
C ILE A 87 11.37 17.57 3.33
N LEU A 88 11.47 17.91 4.62
CA LEU A 88 11.87 19.25 5.08
C LEU A 88 13.21 19.66 4.46
N HIS A 89 14.23 18.83 4.56
CA HIS A 89 15.56 19.18 4.08
C HIS A 89 15.64 19.26 2.56
N ILE A 90 14.89 18.42 1.84
CA ILE A 90 14.77 18.53 0.38
C ILE A 90 14.08 19.83 -0.02
N GLY A 91 13.00 20.23 0.66
CA GLY A 91 12.36 21.53 0.42
C GLY A 91 13.29 22.72 0.71
N GLN A 92 14.10 22.61 1.77
CA GLN A 92 15.11 23.62 2.10
C GLN A 92 16.26 23.68 1.10
N PHE A 93 16.59 22.58 0.41
CA PHE A 93 17.47 22.63 -0.76
C PHE A 93 16.88 23.54 -1.83
N ILE A 94 15.62 23.32 -2.24
CA ILE A 94 14.97 24.13 -3.27
C ILE A 94 14.88 25.60 -2.85
N ALA A 95 14.51 25.88 -1.60
CA ALA A 95 14.37 27.25 -1.09
C ALA A 95 15.70 28.05 -1.11
N ARG A 96 16.83 27.37 -0.92
CA ARG A 96 18.16 27.98 -0.72
C ARG A 96 19.10 27.84 -1.91
N TYR A 97 18.77 26.98 -2.88
CA TYR A 97 19.57 26.80 -4.08
C TYR A 97 19.22 27.86 -5.14
N PRO A 98 20.21 28.39 -5.90
CA PRO A 98 21.66 28.21 -5.73
C PRO A 98 22.25 29.13 -4.63
N LYS A 99 21.57 30.23 -4.31
CA LYS A 99 21.92 31.15 -3.24
C LYS A 99 20.72 31.38 -2.31
N ASN A 100 21.04 31.57 -1.04
CA ASN A 100 20.03 31.77 0.01
C ASN A 100 19.62 33.25 0.07
N ASP A 101 18.73 33.65 -0.85
CA ASP A 101 18.29 35.04 -0.98
C ASP A 101 17.42 35.50 0.22
N PHE A 102 16.77 34.56 0.91
CA PHE A 102 15.84 34.83 2.00
C PHE A 102 16.21 34.07 3.29
N PRO A 103 17.34 34.40 3.93
CA PRO A 103 17.90 33.60 5.02
C PRO A 103 16.98 33.53 6.24
N LYS A 104 16.34 34.64 6.63
CA LYS A 104 15.42 34.67 7.78
C LYS A 104 14.18 33.78 7.56
N PHE A 105 13.55 33.91 6.39
CA PHE A 105 12.39 33.10 6.02
C PHE A 105 12.75 31.60 5.98
N ASN A 106 13.86 31.25 5.34
CA ASN A 106 14.32 29.87 5.25
C ASN A 106 14.68 29.28 6.61
N GLN A 107 15.24 30.08 7.52
CA GLN A 107 15.55 29.64 8.88
C GLN A 107 14.29 29.43 9.73
N ILE A 108 13.34 30.39 9.69
CA ILE A 108 12.06 30.27 10.42
C ILE A 108 11.28 29.06 9.93
N THR A 109 11.12 28.90 8.62
CA THR A 109 10.41 27.74 8.04
C THR A 109 11.07 26.42 8.42
N THR A 110 12.40 26.36 8.43
CA THR A 110 13.15 25.18 8.90
C THR A 110 12.84 24.85 10.35
N ILE A 111 12.87 25.84 11.24
CA ILE A 111 12.61 25.65 12.68
C ILE A 111 11.18 25.18 12.91
N VAL A 112 10.19 25.83 12.29
CA VAL A 112 8.77 25.47 12.41
C VAL A 112 8.52 24.05 11.92
N LEU A 113 9.04 23.69 10.74
CA LEU A 113 8.90 22.34 10.19
C LEU A 113 9.64 21.29 11.04
N TRP A 114 10.74 21.63 11.71
CA TRP A 114 11.39 20.70 12.64
C TRP A 114 10.57 20.49 13.91
N LEU A 115 9.99 21.55 14.48
CA LEU A 115 9.13 21.45 15.66
C LEU A 115 7.91 20.56 15.39
N ILE A 116 7.25 20.77 14.25
CA ILE A 116 6.10 19.94 13.84
C ILE A 116 6.55 18.49 13.59
N ALA A 117 7.73 18.27 13.00
CA ALA A 117 8.24 16.93 12.76
C ALA A 117 8.51 16.19 14.08
N LEU A 118 9.23 16.81 15.00
CA LEU A 118 9.54 16.22 16.32
C LEU A 118 8.28 15.94 17.13
N PHE A 119 7.30 16.85 17.11
CA PHE A 119 6.01 16.62 17.76
C PHE A 119 5.27 15.43 17.14
N SER A 120 5.21 15.36 15.80
CA SER A 120 4.52 14.28 15.10
C SER A 120 5.18 12.92 15.34
N ILE A 121 6.52 12.87 15.37
CA ILE A 121 7.29 11.66 15.69
C ILE A 121 7.04 11.23 17.13
N GLY A 122 7.11 12.17 18.09
CA GLY A 122 6.81 11.89 19.49
C GLY A 122 5.38 11.38 19.70
N TYR A 123 4.40 12.01 19.06
CA TYR A 123 3.00 11.59 19.06
C TYR A 123 2.83 10.18 18.49
N PHE A 124 3.48 9.86 17.37
CA PHE A 124 3.43 8.54 16.76
C PHE A 124 4.03 7.46 17.67
N CYS A 125 5.25 7.67 18.17
CA CYS A 125 5.93 6.69 19.04
C CYS A 125 5.15 6.47 20.35
N PHE A 126 4.63 7.54 20.95
CA PHE A 126 3.80 7.44 22.15
C PHE A 126 2.52 6.65 21.90
N SER A 127 1.82 6.94 20.79
CA SER A 127 0.53 6.32 20.48
C SER A 127 0.67 4.86 19.99
N THR A 128 1.84 4.48 19.46
CA THR A 128 2.11 3.11 18.96
C THR A 128 2.84 2.22 19.95
N TRP A 129 3.26 2.74 21.11
CA TRP A 129 4.06 2.02 22.10
C TRP A 129 3.44 0.69 22.55
N ASN A 130 2.11 0.67 22.74
CA ASN A 130 1.34 -0.53 23.12
C ASN A 130 0.37 -0.98 22.02
N ALA A 131 0.58 -0.55 20.78
CA ALA A 131 -0.29 -0.94 19.68
C ALA A 131 -0.11 -2.44 19.36
N SER A 132 -1.22 -3.11 19.02
CA SER A 132 -1.15 -4.46 18.47
C SER A 132 -0.47 -4.45 17.10
N VAL A 133 0.02 -5.61 16.67
CA VAL A 133 0.77 -5.77 15.42
C VAL A 133 -0.01 -6.67 14.47
N LYS A 134 -0.03 -6.32 13.19
CA LYS A 134 -0.72 -7.05 12.11
C LYS A 134 0.30 -7.42 11.04
N TYR A 135 0.18 -8.63 10.51
CA TYR A 135 0.98 -9.07 9.38
C TYR A 135 0.24 -8.77 8.07
N TYR A 136 0.90 -8.04 7.17
CA TYR A 136 0.38 -7.74 5.84
C TYR A 136 0.96 -8.73 4.83
N PHE A 137 0.14 -9.71 4.42
CA PHE A 137 0.53 -10.75 3.46
C PHE A 137 0.96 -10.19 2.10
N THR A 138 0.32 -9.14 1.59
CA THR A 138 0.65 -8.57 0.26
C THR A 138 1.99 -7.84 0.22
N ALA A 139 2.48 -7.31 1.35
CA ALA A 139 3.76 -6.61 1.46
C ALA A 139 4.82 -7.36 2.28
N HIS A 140 4.51 -8.60 2.66
CA HIS A 140 5.39 -9.52 3.37
C HIS A 140 6.00 -8.94 4.66
N ARG A 141 5.27 -8.10 5.42
CA ARG A 141 5.81 -7.37 6.57
C ARG A 141 4.84 -7.22 7.74
N TRP A 142 5.41 -7.12 8.93
CA TRP A 142 4.70 -6.74 10.15
C TRP A 142 4.60 -5.21 10.25
N ASP A 143 3.45 -4.72 10.68
CA ASP A 143 3.19 -3.29 10.93
C ASP A 143 2.36 -3.11 12.21
N PHE A 144 2.34 -1.88 12.74
CA PHE A 144 1.42 -1.54 13.82
C PHE A 144 -0.01 -1.50 13.29
N ASN A 145 -0.89 -2.20 13.98
CA ASN A 145 -2.32 -2.09 13.78
C ASN A 145 -2.80 -0.80 14.47
N ALA A 146 -2.56 0.35 13.83
CA ALA A 146 -2.81 1.66 14.41
C ALA A 146 -3.29 2.62 13.31
N GLU A 147 -4.40 2.26 12.67
CA GLU A 147 -4.84 2.89 11.43
C GLU A 147 -5.13 4.39 11.59
N ASN A 148 -5.87 4.78 12.62
CA ASN A 148 -6.17 6.18 12.90
C ASN A 148 -4.90 7.04 13.03
N ILE A 149 -3.89 6.51 13.70
CA ILE A 149 -2.60 7.19 13.90
C ILE A 149 -1.83 7.23 12.57
N ASN A 150 -1.81 6.12 11.83
CA ASN A 150 -1.19 6.03 10.50
C ASN A 150 -1.81 7.01 9.50
N ASN A 151 -3.14 7.19 9.51
CA ASN A 151 -3.85 8.13 8.65
C ASN A 151 -3.51 9.59 9.01
N LYS A 152 -3.49 9.93 10.30
CA LYS A 152 -3.06 11.26 10.76
C LYS A 152 -1.62 11.58 10.32
N ILE A 153 -0.69 10.63 10.48
CA ILE A 153 0.70 10.81 10.02
C ILE A 153 0.77 10.92 8.50
N ALA A 154 0.01 10.12 7.75
CA ALA A 154 -0.04 10.21 6.29
C ALA A 154 -0.51 11.60 5.83
N SER A 155 -1.53 12.18 6.46
CA SER A 155 -1.99 13.56 6.19
C SER A 155 -0.93 14.61 6.51
N ILE A 156 -0.17 14.44 7.59
CA ILE A 156 0.96 15.33 7.94
C ILE A 156 2.06 15.22 6.89
N VAL A 157 2.45 14.01 6.47
CA VAL A 157 3.43 13.78 5.40
C VAL A 157 2.97 14.41 4.10
N PHE A 158 1.70 14.27 3.73
CA PHE A 158 1.12 14.89 2.55
C PHE A 158 1.20 16.43 2.62
N SER A 159 0.92 17.02 3.78
CA SER A 159 1.05 18.46 3.99
C SER A 159 2.52 18.93 3.86
N TYR A 160 3.48 18.16 4.40
CA TYR A 160 4.91 18.44 4.23
C TYR A 160 5.31 18.39 2.76
N MET A 161 4.85 17.39 2.03
CA MET A 161 5.10 17.24 0.60
C MET A 161 4.52 18.42 -0.17
N PHE A 162 3.27 18.82 0.10
CA PHE A 162 2.65 19.98 -0.53
C PHE A 162 3.44 21.27 -0.28
N ILE A 163 3.83 21.52 0.97
CA ILE A 163 4.60 22.73 1.32
C ILE A 163 5.98 22.71 0.64
N ASN A 164 6.71 21.61 0.74
CA ASN A 164 8.11 21.54 0.32
C ASN A 164 8.31 21.29 -1.18
N PHE A 165 7.38 20.59 -1.85
CA PHE A 165 7.50 20.25 -3.27
C PHE A 165 6.55 21.04 -4.19
N PHE A 166 5.55 21.74 -3.65
CA PHE A 166 4.70 22.67 -4.41
C PHE A 166 4.85 24.12 -3.95
N ALA A 167 4.48 24.45 -2.71
CA ALA A 167 4.39 25.85 -2.27
C ALA A 167 5.75 26.58 -2.30
N ILE A 168 6.77 26.00 -1.67
CA ILE A 168 8.14 26.55 -1.63
C ILE A 168 8.74 26.65 -3.05
N PRO A 169 8.70 25.60 -3.89
CA PRO A 169 9.25 25.69 -5.24
C PRO A 169 8.54 26.71 -6.13
N ILE A 170 7.20 26.80 -6.09
CA ILE A 170 6.43 27.81 -6.83
C ILE A 170 6.86 29.21 -6.40
N TRP A 171 6.91 29.45 -5.09
CA TRP A 171 7.39 30.73 -4.54
C TRP A 171 8.84 31.03 -4.94
N LYS A 172 9.75 30.05 -4.90
CA LYS A 172 11.14 30.25 -5.30
C LYS A 172 11.25 30.55 -6.79
N MET A 173 10.48 29.86 -7.63
CA MET A 173 10.48 30.06 -9.07
C MET A 173 10.05 31.47 -9.46
N THR A 174 9.11 32.11 -8.76
CA THR A 174 8.72 33.50 -9.07
C THR A 174 9.85 34.50 -8.88
N HIS A 175 10.80 34.21 -7.98
CA HIS A 175 11.95 35.07 -7.68
C HIS A 175 13.22 34.75 -8.49
N LEU A 176 13.26 33.60 -9.18
CA LEU A 176 14.38 33.23 -10.05
C LEU A 176 14.12 33.65 -11.49
N SER A 177 15.18 34.02 -12.21
CA SER A 177 15.15 34.35 -13.64
C SER A 177 16.19 33.56 -14.44
N GLY A 178 15.99 33.47 -15.75
CA GLY A 178 16.94 32.85 -16.68
C GLY A 178 17.10 31.33 -16.51
N LYS A 179 18.30 30.82 -16.80
CA LYS A 179 18.63 29.38 -16.80
C LYS A 179 18.47 28.73 -15.41
N THR A 180 18.75 29.46 -14.34
CA THR A 180 18.64 28.96 -12.96
C THR A 180 17.21 28.54 -12.60
N ARG A 181 16.20 29.26 -13.11
CA ARG A 181 14.79 28.89 -12.90
C ARG A 181 14.50 27.50 -13.46
N TRP A 182 14.99 27.20 -14.67
CA TRP A 182 14.80 25.90 -15.31
C TRP A 182 15.53 24.76 -14.57
N ILE A 183 16.71 25.02 -14.03
CA ILE A 183 17.45 24.04 -13.21
C ILE A 183 16.68 23.70 -11.93
N VAL A 184 16.18 24.72 -11.22
CA VAL A 184 15.37 24.52 -10.01
C VAL A 184 14.04 23.82 -10.33
N PHE A 185 13.42 24.14 -11.46
CA PHE A 185 12.24 23.43 -11.95
C PHE A 185 12.54 21.95 -12.21
N ALA A 186 13.65 21.62 -12.87
CA ALA A 186 14.05 20.24 -13.15
C ALA A 186 14.29 19.43 -11.86
N PHE A 187 14.97 20.03 -10.86
CA PHE A 187 15.09 19.41 -9.54
C PHE A 187 13.73 19.18 -8.89
N THR A 188 12.86 20.19 -8.89
CA THR A 188 11.51 20.10 -8.33
C THR A 188 10.72 18.97 -8.99
N MET A 189 10.78 18.86 -10.32
CA MET A 189 10.06 17.81 -11.04
C MET A 189 10.60 16.41 -10.73
N SER A 190 11.91 16.29 -10.53
CA SER A 190 12.54 15.03 -10.10
C SER A 190 12.04 14.61 -8.71
N PHE A 191 11.93 15.54 -7.76
CA PHE A 191 11.35 15.27 -6.44
C PHE A 191 9.86 14.99 -6.48
N LEU A 192 9.11 15.65 -7.37
CA LEU A 192 7.68 15.39 -7.53
C LEU A 192 7.42 13.98 -8.07
N ILE A 193 8.17 13.54 -9.09
CA ILE A 193 8.08 12.18 -9.62
C ILE A 193 8.47 11.17 -8.54
N GLY A 194 9.59 11.40 -7.86
CA GLY A 194 10.07 10.52 -6.80
C GLY A 194 9.11 10.45 -5.62
N GLY A 195 8.65 11.59 -5.10
CA GLY A 195 7.94 11.69 -3.83
C GLY A 195 6.41 11.60 -3.91
N THR A 196 5.79 12.18 -4.95
CA THR A 196 4.32 12.34 -4.99
C THR A 196 3.61 11.02 -5.22
N VAL A 197 4.06 10.23 -6.20
CA VAL A 197 3.41 8.97 -6.55
C VAL A 197 3.46 7.98 -5.37
N PRO A 198 4.60 7.77 -4.68
CA PRO A 198 4.60 6.90 -3.50
C PRO A 198 3.75 7.44 -2.34
N VAL A 199 3.68 8.75 -2.11
CA VAL A 199 2.83 9.31 -1.05
C VAL A 199 1.35 9.07 -1.36
N ILE A 200 0.92 9.27 -2.61
CA ILE A 200 -0.45 8.96 -3.04
C ILE A 200 -0.70 7.46 -2.92
N ALA A 201 0.23 6.61 -3.37
CA ALA A 201 0.09 5.15 -3.27
C ALA A 201 0.01 4.69 -1.80
N ASN A 202 0.73 5.32 -0.89
CA ASN A 202 0.61 5.05 0.56
C ASN A 202 -0.77 5.43 1.10
N PHE A 203 -1.27 6.59 0.69
CA PHE A 203 -2.58 7.10 1.13
C PHE A 203 -3.70 6.19 0.62
N LEU A 204 -3.72 5.87 -0.68
CA LEU A 204 -4.68 4.93 -1.27
C LEU A 204 -4.53 3.51 -0.71
N GLY A 205 -3.32 3.09 -0.38
CA GLY A 205 -3.07 1.81 0.28
C GLY A 205 -3.56 1.76 1.73
N ASN A 206 -3.58 2.90 2.45
CA ASN A 206 -4.23 3.00 3.76
C ASN A 206 -5.74 2.87 3.65
N ASP A 207 -6.33 3.40 2.59
CA ASP A 207 -7.77 3.36 2.35
C ASP A 207 -8.25 2.06 1.67
N GLY A 208 -7.35 1.09 1.45
CA GLY A 208 -7.69 -0.23 0.90
C GLY A 208 -7.90 -0.26 -0.62
N TYR A 209 -7.68 0.87 -1.33
CA TYR A 209 -7.83 0.98 -2.78
C TYR A 209 -6.64 0.42 -3.57
N LEU A 210 -5.44 0.40 -2.97
CA LEU A 210 -4.24 -0.17 -3.57
C LEU A 210 -3.62 -1.20 -2.64
N GLU A 211 -3.04 -2.23 -3.24
CA GLU A 211 -2.22 -3.16 -2.49
C GLU A 211 -0.97 -2.48 -1.90
N ARG A 212 -0.54 -2.97 -0.74
CA ARG A 212 0.66 -2.47 -0.06
C ARG A 212 1.94 -2.78 -0.86
N SER A 213 1.93 -3.82 -1.68
CA SER A 213 2.97 -4.17 -2.66
C SER A 213 3.24 -3.04 -3.65
N ILE A 214 2.19 -2.46 -4.23
CA ILE A 214 2.26 -1.39 -5.24
C ILE A 214 2.93 -0.16 -4.65
N TYR A 215 2.55 0.23 -3.43
CA TYR A 215 3.21 1.31 -2.71
C TYR A 215 4.71 1.06 -2.59
N PHE A 216 5.11 -0.12 -2.11
CA PHE A 216 6.50 -0.43 -1.87
C PHE A 216 7.33 -0.44 -3.17
N THR A 217 6.82 -1.09 -4.22
CA THR A 217 7.45 -1.10 -5.55
C THR A 217 7.60 0.31 -6.11
N SER A 218 6.58 1.16 -5.93
CA SER A 218 6.62 2.56 -6.38
C SER A 218 7.72 3.36 -5.67
N ILE A 219 7.91 3.19 -4.34
CA ILE A 219 8.98 3.84 -3.60
C ILE A 219 10.34 3.46 -4.20
N VAL A 220 10.59 2.15 -4.32
CA VAL A 220 11.89 1.63 -4.74
C VAL A 220 12.27 2.16 -6.11
N LEU A 221 11.38 2.02 -7.10
CA LEU A 221 11.67 2.42 -8.48
C LEU A 221 11.75 3.94 -8.65
N LEU A 222 10.79 4.69 -8.09
CA LEU A 222 10.69 6.13 -8.33
C LEU A 222 11.72 6.93 -7.55
N PHE A 223 12.04 6.54 -6.30
CA PHE A 223 13.11 7.22 -5.56
C PHE A 223 14.47 6.98 -6.22
N MET A 224 14.73 5.76 -6.68
CA MET A 224 16.00 5.43 -7.32
C MET A 224 16.19 6.23 -8.62
N THR A 225 15.13 6.29 -9.44
CA THR A 225 15.10 7.10 -10.66
C THR A 225 15.26 8.58 -10.34
N ALA A 226 14.57 9.09 -9.32
CA ALA A 226 14.68 10.48 -8.91
C ALA A 226 16.10 10.84 -8.44
N PHE A 227 16.73 10.01 -7.60
CA PHE A 227 18.10 10.25 -7.14
C PHE A 227 19.11 10.26 -8.26
N PHE A 228 18.94 9.39 -9.26
CA PHE A 228 19.77 9.37 -10.45
C PHE A 228 19.65 10.66 -11.25
N ILE A 229 18.41 11.10 -11.52
CA ILE A 229 18.16 12.35 -12.24
C ILE A 229 18.73 13.53 -11.45
N ILE A 230 18.52 13.59 -10.13
CA ILE A 230 19.06 14.65 -9.27
C ILE A 230 20.59 14.67 -9.31
N LEU A 231 21.24 13.50 -9.24
CA LEU A 231 22.68 13.40 -9.34
C LEU A 231 23.19 13.93 -10.68
N ILE A 232 22.60 13.49 -11.80
CA ILE A 232 22.95 13.96 -13.15
C ILE A 232 22.71 15.46 -13.30
N LEU A 233 21.56 15.96 -12.88
CA LEU A 233 21.22 17.38 -12.96
C LEU A 233 22.22 18.21 -12.14
N TYR A 234 22.56 17.74 -10.94
CA TYR A 234 23.50 18.43 -10.09
C TYR A 234 24.91 18.44 -10.70
N LEU A 235 25.43 17.29 -11.13
CA LEU A 235 26.79 17.24 -11.70
C LEU A 235 26.91 18.07 -12.99
N ASN A 236 25.86 18.19 -13.80
CA ASN A 236 25.90 18.95 -15.05
C ASN A 236 25.60 20.45 -14.89
N PHE A 237 24.80 20.84 -13.90
CA PHE A 237 24.27 22.20 -13.78
C PHE A 237 24.59 22.87 -12.44
N SER A 238 25.35 22.22 -11.55
CA SER A 238 25.74 22.83 -10.28
C SER A 238 26.66 24.03 -10.48
N VAL A 239 26.51 25.00 -9.57
CA VAL A 239 27.42 26.15 -9.47
C VAL A 239 28.72 25.76 -8.74
N GLU A 240 28.70 24.64 -8.02
CA GLU A 240 29.82 24.14 -7.21
C GLU A 240 30.76 23.28 -8.05
N LYS A 241 32.07 23.42 -7.84
CA LYS A 241 33.07 22.59 -8.52
C LYS A 241 33.09 21.21 -7.88
N THR A 242 32.68 20.21 -8.63
CA THR A 242 32.84 18.78 -8.30
C THR A 242 34.17 18.26 -8.83
N SER A 243 34.74 17.23 -8.18
CA SER A 243 35.92 16.57 -8.72
C SER A 243 35.52 15.60 -9.82
N PHE A 244 36.33 15.53 -10.87
CA PHE A 244 36.10 14.60 -11.98
C PHE A 244 36.00 13.13 -11.53
N MET A 245 36.78 12.75 -10.51
CA MET A 245 36.71 11.42 -9.91
C MET A 245 35.36 11.17 -9.23
N LEU A 246 34.83 12.14 -8.49
CA LEU A 246 33.53 12.03 -7.82
C LEU A 246 32.38 11.93 -8.83
N GLU A 247 32.48 12.67 -9.94
CA GLU A 247 31.52 12.61 -11.05
C GLU A 247 31.47 11.22 -11.68
N ILE A 248 32.62 10.68 -12.12
CA ILE A 248 32.68 9.36 -12.74
C ILE A 248 32.22 8.28 -11.76
N VAL A 249 32.82 8.24 -10.57
CA VAL A 249 32.52 7.19 -9.59
C VAL A 249 31.06 7.25 -9.16
N GLY A 250 30.53 8.45 -8.89
CA GLY A 250 29.13 8.65 -8.50
C GLY A 250 28.16 8.21 -9.58
N ILE A 251 28.36 8.65 -10.83
CA ILE A 251 27.49 8.28 -11.95
C ILE A 251 27.57 6.78 -12.22
N THR A 252 28.77 6.21 -12.31
CA THR A 252 28.94 4.77 -12.58
C THR A 252 28.31 3.92 -11.49
N PHE A 253 28.52 4.25 -10.22
CA PHE A 253 27.98 3.43 -9.12
C PHE A 253 26.45 3.48 -9.09
N VAL A 254 25.85 4.67 -9.18
CA VAL A 254 24.38 4.78 -9.20
C VAL A 254 23.78 4.10 -10.44
N THR A 255 24.44 4.19 -11.59
CA THR A 255 24.00 3.48 -12.81
C THR A 255 24.02 1.97 -12.61
N VAL A 256 25.09 1.41 -12.03
CA VAL A 256 25.17 -0.03 -11.73
C VAL A 256 24.07 -0.45 -10.76
N LEU A 257 23.79 0.34 -9.73
CA LEU A 257 22.69 0.04 -8.80
C LEU A 257 21.33 0.04 -9.52
N ILE A 258 21.06 0.99 -10.41
CA ILE A 258 19.78 1.01 -11.16
C ILE A 258 19.64 -0.23 -12.06
N VAL A 259 20.72 -0.60 -12.76
CA VAL A 259 20.72 -1.82 -13.57
C VAL A 259 20.45 -3.03 -12.68
N MET A 260 21.08 -3.12 -11.51
CA MET A 260 20.80 -4.18 -10.54
C MET A 260 19.34 -4.16 -10.07
N GLN A 261 18.74 -2.99 -9.85
CA GLN A 261 17.34 -2.87 -9.44
C GLN A 261 16.39 -3.42 -10.50
N ILE A 262 16.65 -3.12 -11.77
CA ILE A 262 15.86 -3.61 -12.90
C ILE A 262 16.00 -5.13 -13.02
N LEU A 263 17.23 -5.65 -12.95
CA LEU A 263 17.48 -7.09 -13.01
C LEU A 263 16.82 -7.85 -11.84
N ILE A 264 16.88 -7.29 -10.63
CA ILE A 264 16.20 -7.86 -9.45
C ILE A 264 14.69 -7.84 -9.62
N TYR A 265 14.13 -6.76 -10.18
CA TYR A 265 12.69 -6.71 -10.46
C TYR A 265 12.27 -7.80 -11.44
N ILE A 266 12.95 -7.91 -12.59
CA ILE A 266 12.65 -8.93 -13.61
C ILE A 266 12.83 -10.33 -13.04
N SER A 267 13.97 -10.62 -12.40
CA SER A 267 14.24 -11.94 -11.82
C SER A 267 13.22 -12.37 -10.77
N ASN A 268 12.66 -11.43 -10.00
CA ASN A 268 11.61 -11.78 -9.04
C ASN A 268 10.25 -11.98 -9.70
N GLN A 269 9.91 -11.22 -10.74
CA GLN A 269 8.70 -11.50 -11.53
C GLN A 269 8.75 -12.90 -12.15
N ASP A 270 9.91 -13.30 -12.67
CA ASP A 270 10.11 -14.66 -13.19
C ASP A 270 9.93 -15.72 -12.09
N LYS A 271 10.48 -15.48 -10.89
CA LYS A 271 10.33 -16.41 -9.75
C LYS A 271 8.90 -16.53 -9.23
N GLU A 272 8.17 -15.41 -9.15
CA GLU A 272 6.74 -15.43 -8.77
C GLU A 272 5.94 -16.20 -9.84
N PHE A 273 6.19 -15.95 -11.13
CA PHE A 273 5.55 -16.67 -12.22
C PHE A 273 5.87 -18.18 -12.21
N GLU A 274 7.12 -18.56 -11.96
CA GLU A 274 7.53 -19.95 -11.79
C GLU A 274 6.85 -20.59 -10.57
N TYR A 275 6.80 -19.88 -9.44
CA TYR A 275 6.12 -20.34 -8.24
C TYR A 275 4.63 -20.58 -8.49
N ASP A 276 3.93 -19.64 -9.14
CA ASP A 276 2.52 -19.75 -9.48
C ASP A 276 2.27 -20.90 -10.47
N THR A 277 3.12 -21.04 -11.48
CA THR A 277 3.03 -22.12 -12.46
C THR A 277 3.22 -23.49 -11.81
N LEU A 278 4.25 -23.64 -10.97
CA LEU A 278 4.48 -24.87 -10.22
C LEU A 278 3.36 -25.16 -9.21
N SER A 279 2.84 -24.12 -8.56
CA SER A 279 1.72 -24.26 -7.61
C SER A 279 0.44 -24.68 -8.32
N ARG A 280 0.14 -24.13 -9.51
CA ARG A 280 -1.00 -24.57 -10.32
C ARG A 280 -0.87 -26.03 -10.75
N ILE A 281 0.29 -26.44 -11.26
CA ILE A 281 0.55 -27.84 -11.63
C ILE A 281 0.38 -28.78 -10.42
N ARG A 282 0.86 -28.35 -9.24
CA ARG A 282 0.66 -29.12 -8.00
C ARG A 282 -0.82 -29.25 -7.64
N VAL A 283 -1.60 -28.18 -7.77
CA VAL A 283 -3.05 -28.22 -7.51
C VAL A 283 -3.76 -29.14 -8.52
N GLU A 284 -3.46 -29.01 -9.81
CA GLU A 284 -4.04 -29.86 -10.88
C GLU A 284 -3.77 -31.35 -10.61
N LYS A 285 -2.52 -31.72 -10.35
CA LYS A 285 -2.15 -33.10 -10.00
C LYS A 285 -2.86 -33.60 -8.74
N ALA A 286 -2.97 -32.73 -7.73
CA ALA A 286 -3.67 -33.09 -6.52
C ALA A 286 -5.16 -33.32 -6.78
N LEU A 287 -5.80 -32.53 -7.65
CA LEU A 287 -7.20 -32.70 -8.07
C LEU A 287 -7.41 -33.98 -8.91
N GLU A 288 -6.43 -34.37 -9.72
CA GLU A 288 -6.41 -35.64 -10.46
C GLU A 288 -6.23 -36.88 -9.56
N GLY A 289 -5.97 -36.67 -8.28
CA GLY A 289 -5.84 -37.73 -7.29
C GLY A 289 -4.40 -38.15 -7.00
N GLU A 290 -3.40 -37.55 -7.67
CA GLU A 290 -2.00 -37.87 -7.46
C GLU A 290 -1.48 -37.36 -6.10
N SER A 291 -0.56 -38.10 -5.49
CA SER A 291 0.12 -37.65 -4.27
C SER A 291 1.17 -36.58 -4.62
N VAL A 292 0.93 -35.35 -4.20
CA VAL A 292 1.87 -34.23 -4.42
C VAL A 292 2.76 -34.06 -3.18
N LYS A 293 4.08 -34.22 -3.34
CA LYS A 293 5.03 -34.00 -2.24
C LYS A 293 5.35 -32.51 -2.10
N GLY A 294 4.98 -31.94 -0.94
CA GLY A 294 5.33 -30.58 -0.54
C GLY A 294 4.55 -29.48 -1.27
N GLY A 295 4.53 -28.28 -0.69
CA GLY A 295 3.91 -27.09 -1.29
C GLY A 295 2.40 -26.96 -1.14
N ILE A 296 1.68 -28.02 -0.76
CA ILE A 296 0.25 -27.99 -0.43
C ILE A 296 0.09 -28.47 1.00
N SER A 297 -0.41 -27.60 1.88
CA SER A 297 -0.67 -27.95 3.29
C SER A 297 -2.06 -28.55 3.50
N TYR A 298 -3.04 -28.12 2.70
CA TYR A 298 -4.43 -28.58 2.73
C TYR A 298 -5.10 -28.32 1.38
N ILE A 299 -6.18 -29.04 1.09
CA ILE A 299 -7.02 -28.84 -0.10
C ILE A 299 -8.47 -28.75 0.37
N PHE A 300 -9.16 -27.70 -0.06
CA PHE A 300 -10.62 -27.62 0.05
C PHE A 300 -11.21 -27.92 -1.32
N LYS A 301 -12.06 -28.94 -1.37
CA LYS A 301 -12.85 -29.26 -2.55
C LYS A 301 -14.31 -29.13 -2.18
N TRP A 302 -15.03 -28.30 -2.91
CA TRP A 302 -16.46 -28.08 -2.72
C TRP A 302 -17.25 -29.03 -3.62
N ASN A 303 -18.20 -29.76 -3.04
CA ASN A 303 -19.16 -30.57 -3.79
C ASN A 303 -20.43 -29.74 -4.02
N TYR A 304 -20.69 -29.37 -5.29
CA TYR A 304 -21.85 -28.56 -5.65
C TYR A 304 -23.18 -29.30 -5.44
N VAL A 305 -23.20 -30.63 -5.56
CA VAL A 305 -24.43 -31.44 -5.41
C VAL A 305 -24.82 -31.55 -3.94
N GLU A 306 -23.83 -31.80 -3.08
CA GLU A 306 -24.03 -31.98 -1.64
C GLU A 306 -23.95 -30.67 -0.86
N ASN A 307 -23.60 -29.57 -1.53
CA ASN A 307 -23.41 -28.23 -0.95
C ASN A 307 -22.50 -28.25 0.29
N SER A 308 -21.40 -29.03 0.23
CA SER A 308 -20.49 -29.24 1.36
C SER A 308 -19.05 -29.53 0.92
N PHE A 309 -18.08 -29.37 1.83
CA PHE A 309 -16.69 -29.73 1.58
C PHE A 309 -16.47 -31.24 1.59
N ASP A 310 -15.66 -31.71 0.64
CA ASP A 310 -15.06 -33.02 0.66
C ASP A 310 -14.06 -33.11 1.83
N LYS A 311 -14.38 -33.96 2.82
CA LYS A 311 -13.62 -34.08 4.06
C LYS A 311 -12.48 -35.10 3.97
N GLU A 312 -12.32 -35.81 2.86
CA GLU A 312 -11.35 -36.91 2.75
C GLU A 312 -9.88 -36.46 2.83
N ARG A 313 -9.61 -35.19 2.47
CA ARG A 313 -8.24 -34.61 2.42
C ARG A 313 -8.04 -33.43 3.36
N TYR A 314 -8.98 -33.21 4.28
CA TYR A 314 -8.97 -32.06 5.19
C TYR A 314 -8.59 -32.49 6.61
N ASP A 315 -7.60 -31.81 7.20
CA ASP A 315 -7.33 -31.87 8.64
C ASP A 315 -7.96 -30.63 9.32
N PRO A 316 -9.04 -30.79 10.10
CA PRO A 316 -9.69 -29.69 10.82
C PRO A 316 -8.81 -29.02 11.88
N LYS A 317 -7.67 -29.60 12.23
CA LYS A 317 -6.69 -29.01 13.16
C LYS A 317 -5.76 -28.01 12.48
N ILE A 318 -5.65 -28.06 11.15
CA ILE A 318 -4.98 -27.03 10.36
C ILE A 318 -6.04 -25.95 10.17
N HIS A 319 -5.82 -24.75 10.72
CA HIS A 319 -6.86 -23.72 10.90
C HIS A 319 -6.95 -22.70 9.74
N PRO A 320 -7.76 -22.97 8.70
CA PRO A 320 -8.46 -21.95 7.95
C PRO A 320 -9.85 -21.67 8.58
N ASP A 321 -10.35 -20.44 8.46
CA ASP A 321 -11.73 -20.11 8.83
C ASP A 321 -12.69 -20.81 7.86
N GLN A 322 -13.04 -22.06 8.16
CA GLN A 322 -13.84 -22.93 7.28
C GLN A 322 -15.18 -22.29 6.92
N GLU A 323 -15.79 -21.56 7.86
CA GLU A 323 -17.07 -20.90 7.64
C GLU A 323 -16.93 -19.76 6.62
N GLN A 324 -15.88 -18.94 6.72
CA GLN A 324 -15.62 -17.91 5.72
C GLN A 324 -15.37 -18.53 4.33
N ILE A 325 -14.59 -19.60 4.26
CA ILE A 325 -14.31 -20.29 3.00
C ILE A 325 -15.60 -20.85 2.40
N GLU A 326 -16.47 -21.44 3.21
CA GLU A 326 -17.78 -21.92 2.78
C GLU A 326 -18.61 -20.81 2.13
N ILE A 327 -18.63 -19.64 2.76
CA ILE A 327 -19.34 -18.46 2.27
C ILE A 327 -18.74 -18.00 0.94
N ASP A 328 -17.43 -17.92 0.83
CA ASP A 328 -16.74 -17.50 -0.39
C ASP A 328 -17.03 -18.45 -1.57
N PHE A 329 -17.07 -19.77 -1.33
CA PHE A 329 -17.44 -20.76 -2.36
C PHE A 329 -18.91 -20.60 -2.80
N LYS A 330 -19.83 -20.45 -1.84
CA LYS A 330 -21.27 -20.26 -2.15
C LYS A 330 -21.53 -18.97 -2.92
N ASN A 331 -20.88 -17.87 -2.52
CA ASN A 331 -20.91 -16.59 -3.22
C ASN A 331 -20.37 -16.72 -4.66
N THR A 332 -19.25 -17.43 -4.83
CA THR A 332 -18.63 -17.64 -6.15
C THR A 332 -19.53 -18.45 -7.07
N LEU A 333 -20.13 -19.54 -6.58
CA LEU A 333 -21.07 -20.35 -7.36
C LEU A 333 -22.28 -19.53 -7.81
N LEU A 334 -22.89 -18.77 -6.89
CA LEU A 334 -24.04 -17.93 -7.22
C LEU A 334 -23.68 -16.85 -8.26
N TYR A 335 -22.49 -16.26 -8.13
CA TYR A 335 -21.97 -15.30 -9.11
C TYR A 335 -21.81 -15.94 -10.49
N GLU A 336 -21.22 -17.14 -10.58
CA GLU A 336 -21.10 -17.88 -11.84
C GLU A 336 -22.45 -18.27 -12.45
N GLU A 337 -23.40 -18.76 -11.63
CA GLU A 337 -24.76 -19.10 -12.06
C GLU A 337 -25.46 -17.89 -12.69
N MET A 338 -25.36 -16.72 -12.06
CA MET A 338 -25.93 -15.47 -12.57
C MET A 338 -25.40 -15.10 -13.97
N PHE A 339 -24.09 -15.25 -14.21
CA PHE A 339 -23.51 -14.95 -15.53
C PHE A 339 -23.79 -16.02 -16.57
N ASN A 340 -24.11 -17.24 -16.16
CA ASN A 340 -24.49 -18.34 -17.04
C ASN A 340 -25.98 -18.36 -17.39
N LEU A 341 -26.82 -17.52 -16.75
CA LEU A 341 -28.24 -17.37 -17.13
C LEU A 341 -28.41 -16.99 -18.60
N SER A 342 -29.48 -17.51 -19.21
CA SER A 342 -29.90 -17.17 -20.58
C SER A 342 -30.12 -15.66 -20.74
N GLU A 343 -29.78 -15.12 -21.91
CA GLU A 343 -30.09 -13.71 -22.25
C GLU A 343 -31.59 -13.49 -22.36
N ASN A 344 -32.34 -14.45 -22.90
CA ASN A 344 -33.80 -14.36 -23.02
C ASN A 344 -34.44 -14.63 -21.67
N GLY A 345 -35.31 -13.72 -21.21
CA GLY A 345 -35.97 -13.85 -19.91
C GLY A 345 -35.00 -13.67 -18.73
N PHE A 346 -33.90 -12.94 -18.97
CA PHE A 346 -32.82 -12.77 -17.99
C PHE A 346 -33.32 -12.18 -16.67
N ARG A 347 -34.23 -11.19 -16.74
CA ARG A 347 -34.77 -10.51 -15.55
C ARG A 347 -35.51 -11.48 -14.62
N GLU A 348 -36.41 -12.28 -15.17
CA GLU A 348 -37.24 -13.22 -14.41
C GLU A 348 -36.36 -14.32 -13.79
N SER A 349 -35.45 -14.86 -14.59
CA SER A 349 -34.48 -15.88 -14.15
C SER A 349 -33.56 -15.35 -13.05
N LEU A 350 -33.15 -14.08 -13.15
CA LEU A 350 -32.31 -13.42 -12.15
C LEU A 350 -33.08 -13.17 -10.86
N LEU A 351 -34.34 -12.74 -10.92
CA LEU A 351 -35.18 -12.57 -9.74
C LEU A 351 -35.39 -13.91 -9.01
N GLU A 352 -35.67 -14.98 -9.76
CA GLU A 352 -35.78 -16.34 -9.20
C GLU A 352 -34.46 -16.77 -8.52
N LEU A 353 -33.32 -16.52 -9.16
CA LEU A 353 -32.01 -16.81 -8.57
C LEU A 353 -31.76 -15.99 -7.29
N MET A 354 -32.12 -14.71 -7.29
CA MET A 354 -31.98 -13.82 -6.14
C MET A 354 -32.88 -14.24 -4.98
N ASP A 355 -34.07 -14.77 -5.24
CA ASP A 355 -34.97 -15.30 -4.22
C ASP A 355 -34.38 -16.51 -3.49
N HIS A 356 -33.66 -17.37 -4.21
CA HIS A 356 -32.99 -18.56 -3.64
C HIS A 356 -31.56 -18.29 -3.12
N SER A 357 -31.05 -17.07 -3.29
CA SER A 357 -29.71 -16.71 -2.80
C SER A 357 -29.63 -16.76 -1.27
N HIS A 358 -28.45 -17.12 -0.76
CA HIS A 358 -28.21 -17.22 0.67
C HIS A 358 -27.97 -15.85 1.33
N GLU A 359 -28.17 -15.77 2.65
CA GLU A 359 -28.09 -14.51 3.42
C GLU A 359 -26.78 -13.74 3.22
N ASN A 360 -25.65 -14.45 3.17
CA ASN A 360 -24.32 -13.81 3.01
C ASN A 360 -24.09 -13.15 1.63
N PHE A 361 -25.00 -13.32 0.67
CA PHE A 361 -24.99 -12.58 -0.60
C PHE A 361 -25.93 -11.36 -0.57
N GLY A 362 -26.50 -11.04 0.59
CA GLY A 362 -27.59 -10.08 0.75
C GLY A 362 -27.26 -8.66 0.27
N GLY A 363 -26.04 -8.17 0.49
CA GLY A 363 -25.61 -6.86 -0.02
C GLY A 363 -25.67 -6.77 -1.55
N TYR A 364 -25.20 -7.82 -2.24
CA TYR A 364 -25.31 -7.95 -3.68
C TYR A 364 -26.75 -8.17 -4.14
N LYS A 365 -27.53 -9.00 -3.45
CA LYS A 365 -28.96 -9.21 -3.72
C LYS A 365 -29.73 -7.88 -3.73
N TYR A 366 -29.56 -7.06 -2.68
CA TYR A 366 -30.24 -5.77 -2.57
C TYR A 366 -29.79 -4.81 -3.66
N PHE A 367 -28.50 -4.81 -4.01
CA PHE A 367 -27.99 -4.02 -5.13
C PHE A 367 -28.63 -4.43 -6.45
N ILE A 368 -28.67 -5.73 -6.74
CA ILE A 368 -29.24 -6.27 -7.98
C ILE A 368 -30.73 -5.91 -8.08
N ILE A 369 -31.51 -6.15 -7.02
CA ILE A 369 -32.95 -5.84 -7.01
C ILE A 369 -33.18 -4.34 -7.23
N ASN A 370 -32.45 -3.48 -6.52
CA ASN A 370 -32.59 -2.03 -6.72
C ASN A 370 -32.18 -1.59 -8.13
N PHE A 371 -31.13 -2.19 -8.71
CA PHE A 371 -30.72 -1.90 -10.08
C PHE A 371 -31.82 -2.26 -11.08
N LEU A 372 -32.47 -3.41 -10.89
CA LEU A 372 -33.60 -3.86 -11.71
C LEU A 372 -34.80 -2.91 -11.61
N ASP A 373 -35.08 -2.38 -10.42
CA ASP A 373 -36.18 -1.43 -10.17
C ASP A 373 -35.91 -0.05 -10.76
N GLU A 374 -34.66 0.43 -10.71
CA GLU A 374 -34.25 1.71 -11.32
C GLU A 374 -34.23 1.68 -12.85
N HIS A 375 -34.11 0.48 -13.44
CA HIS A 375 -34.01 0.28 -14.88
C HIS A 375 -35.11 -0.65 -15.41
N PRO A 376 -36.41 -0.27 -15.32
CA PRO A 376 -37.51 -1.13 -15.74
C PRO A 376 -37.52 -1.40 -17.25
N ASN A 377 -36.94 -0.50 -18.05
CA ASN A 377 -36.95 -0.57 -19.51
C ASN A 377 -35.78 -1.35 -20.12
N LEU A 378 -34.81 -1.79 -19.30
CA LEU A 378 -33.71 -2.62 -19.79
C LEU A 378 -34.16 -4.08 -19.81
N GLU A 379 -33.99 -4.72 -20.97
CA GLU A 379 -34.38 -6.11 -21.20
C GLU A 379 -33.20 -6.96 -21.70
N ASP A 380 -33.27 -8.24 -21.35
CA ASP A 380 -32.43 -9.33 -21.87
C ASP A 380 -30.93 -8.99 -21.93
N LYS A 381 -30.36 -9.00 -23.13
CA LYS A 381 -28.93 -8.79 -23.38
C LYS A 381 -28.42 -7.44 -22.88
N ASN A 382 -29.18 -6.37 -23.10
CA ASN A 382 -28.77 -5.03 -22.67
C ASN A 382 -28.80 -4.91 -21.15
N LEU A 383 -29.79 -5.54 -20.51
CA LEU A 383 -29.88 -5.63 -19.06
C LEU A 383 -28.67 -6.39 -18.48
N LYS A 384 -28.36 -7.56 -19.03
CA LYS A 384 -27.23 -8.40 -18.60
C LYS A 384 -25.89 -7.66 -18.74
N LEU A 385 -25.70 -6.94 -19.84
CA LEU A 385 -24.47 -6.18 -20.10
C LEU A 385 -24.30 -5.01 -19.12
N GLU A 386 -25.33 -4.20 -18.92
CA GLU A 386 -25.23 -3.03 -18.03
C GLU A 386 -25.12 -3.47 -16.56
N LEU A 387 -25.85 -4.52 -16.15
CA LEU A 387 -25.72 -5.09 -14.81
C LEU A 387 -24.30 -5.62 -14.56
N SER A 388 -23.71 -6.34 -15.52
CA SER A 388 -22.34 -6.85 -15.42
C SER A 388 -21.32 -5.74 -15.17
N LYS A 389 -21.47 -4.63 -15.89
CA LYS A 389 -20.61 -3.45 -15.77
C LYS A 389 -20.76 -2.77 -14.41
N GLU A 390 -22.00 -2.59 -13.92
CA GLU A 390 -22.26 -2.02 -12.59
C GLU A 390 -21.75 -2.93 -11.47
N LEU A 391 -21.94 -4.25 -11.57
CA LEU A 391 -21.41 -5.22 -10.60
C LEU A 391 -19.87 -5.23 -10.59
N SER A 392 -19.24 -5.11 -11.75
CA SER A 392 -17.77 -5.01 -11.83
C SER A 392 -17.25 -3.74 -11.13
N GLY A 393 -17.94 -2.61 -11.31
CA GLY A 393 -17.61 -1.37 -10.60
C GLY A 393 -17.86 -1.46 -9.09
N LEU A 394 -18.96 -2.12 -8.69
CA LEU A 394 -19.31 -2.36 -7.30
C LEU A 394 -18.28 -3.24 -6.59
N ASN A 395 -17.80 -4.31 -7.23
CA ASN A 395 -16.79 -5.22 -6.67
C ASN A 395 -15.53 -4.47 -6.21
N LEU A 396 -15.06 -3.48 -6.97
CA LEU A 396 -13.91 -2.68 -6.57
C LEU A 396 -14.17 -1.91 -5.27
N HIS A 397 -15.38 -1.36 -5.10
CA HIS A 397 -15.78 -0.68 -3.87
C HIS A 397 -16.00 -1.63 -2.70
N VAL A 398 -16.57 -2.81 -2.94
CA VAL A 398 -16.78 -3.85 -1.91
C VAL A 398 -15.44 -4.38 -1.41
N ILE A 399 -14.48 -4.65 -2.31
CA ILE A 399 -13.12 -5.08 -1.93
C ILE A 399 -12.41 -3.99 -1.12
N ALA A 400 -12.46 -2.73 -1.57
CA ALA A 400 -11.85 -1.62 -0.85
C ALA A 400 -12.46 -1.45 0.55
N ALA A 401 -13.80 -1.57 0.66
CA ALA A 401 -14.49 -1.53 1.94
C ALA A 401 -14.15 -2.71 2.84
N SER A 402 -14.12 -3.92 2.31
CA SER A 402 -13.73 -5.13 3.06
C SER A 402 -12.31 -4.97 3.62
N ASN A 403 -11.37 -4.52 2.79
CA ASN A 403 -10.00 -4.23 3.20
C ASN A 403 -9.92 -3.13 4.28
N LYS A 404 -10.77 -2.10 4.19
CA LYS A 404 -10.83 -1.01 5.17
C LYS A 404 -11.40 -1.49 6.50
N LEU A 405 -12.53 -2.20 6.46
CA LEU A 405 -13.19 -2.75 7.64
C LEU A 405 -12.29 -3.76 8.38
N ASP A 406 -11.48 -4.54 7.66
CA ASP A 406 -10.47 -5.45 8.23
C ASP A 406 -9.36 -4.73 9.02
N ASN A 407 -9.22 -3.41 8.86
CA ASN A 407 -8.23 -2.61 9.59
C ASN A 407 -8.83 -1.90 10.82
N ILE A 408 -10.15 -1.95 11.01
CA ILE A 408 -10.83 -1.38 12.17
C ILE A 408 -10.83 -2.38 13.33
N PHE A 409 -10.52 -1.91 14.53
CA PHE A 409 -10.56 -2.72 15.74
C PHE A 409 -11.97 -3.18 16.07
N ALA A 410 -12.11 -4.36 16.68
CA ALA A 410 -13.42 -4.84 17.11
C ALA A 410 -14.12 -3.88 18.09
N GLU A 411 -13.33 -3.22 18.94
CA GLU A 411 -13.82 -2.24 19.93
C GLU A 411 -14.34 -0.95 19.26
N ASP A 412 -13.70 -0.52 18.17
CA ASP A 412 -14.03 0.70 17.43
C ASP A 412 -14.93 0.44 16.21
N PHE A 413 -15.22 -0.83 15.90
CA PHE A 413 -15.94 -1.24 14.70
C PHE A 413 -17.33 -0.61 14.61
N CYS A 414 -18.00 -0.50 15.75
CA CYS A 414 -19.33 0.07 15.84
C CYS A 414 -19.41 1.56 15.56
N THR A 415 -18.34 2.31 15.85
CA THR A 415 -18.27 3.75 15.60
C THR A 415 -17.66 4.02 14.23
N GLU A 416 -16.48 3.49 13.96
CA GLU A 416 -15.71 3.79 12.75
C GLU A 416 -16.20 3.01 11.52
N GLY A 417 -16.54 1.73 11.69
CA GLY A 417 -17.08 0.91 10.61
C GLY A 417 -18.45 1.40 10.15
N LYS A 418 -19.28 1.85 11.10
CA LYS A 418 -20.58 2.47 10.79
C LYS A 418 -20.43 3.79 10.03
N ASP A 419 -19.63 4.72 10.55
CA ASP A 419 -19.39 6.01 9.91
C ASP A 419 -18.83 5.84 8.48
N TYR A 420 -17.92 4.89 8.29
CA TYR A 420 -17.40 4.57 6.95
C TYR A 420 -18.49 4.12 5.97
N LEU A 421 -19.38 3.20 6.38
CA LEU A 421 -20.47 2.72 5.54
C LEU A 421 -21.56 3.77 5.32
N GLU A 422 -21.83 4.62 6.30
CA GLU A 422 -22.78 5.74 6.17
C GLU A 422 -22.33 6.74 5.09
N ASN A 423 -21.03 7.03 5.05
CA ASN A 423 -20.43 7.94 4.08
C ASN A 423 -20.19 7.32 2.69
N SER A 424 -20.30 6.00 2.55
CA SER A 424 -20.04 5.26 1.32
C SER A 424 -21.27 5.14 0.42
N LYS A 425 -21.52 6.15 -0.43
CA LYS A 425 -22.69 6.18 -1.34
C LYS A 425 -22.84 4.94 -2.23
N LYS A 426 -21.73 4.40 -2.74
CA LYS A 426 -21.72 3.22 -3.62
C LYS A 426 -22.06 1.92 -2.90
N LEU A 427 -21.98 1.90 -1.57
CA LEU A 427 -22.26 0.73 -0.73
C LEU A 427 -23.58 0.86 0.03
N LYS A 428 -24.45 1.78 -0.40
CA LYS A 428 -25.75 2.02 0.24
C LYS A 428 -26.56 0.73 0.41
N MET A 429 -26.59 -0.14 -0.59
CA MET A 429 -27.40 -1.37 -0.54
C MET A 429 -26.82 -2.42 0.41
N PHE A 430 -25.48 -2.50 0.50
CA PHE A 430 -24.81 -3.28 1.53
C PHE A 430 -25.17 -2.74 2.92
N ARG A 431 -25.10 -1.41 3.11
CA ARG A 431 -25.50 -0.79 4.38
C ARG A 431 -26.95 -1.10 4.75
N VAL A 432 -27.89 -0.98 3.82
CA VAL A 432 -29.32 -1.30 4.07
C VAL A 432 -29.49 -2.77 4.50
N PHE A 433 -28.82 -3.70 3.81
CA PHE A 433 -28.82 -5.11 4.18
C PHE A 433 -28.23 -5.35 5.58
N LEU A 434 -27.15 -4.63 5.91
CA LEU A 434 -26.46 -4.77 7.18
C LEU A 434 -27.22 -4.09 8.32
N GLU A 435 -27.89 -2.96 8.07
CA GLU A 435 -28.73 -2.24 9.04
C GLU A 435 -29.80 -3.15 9.65
N TYR A 436 -30.39 -4.05 8.85
CA TYR A 436 -31.33 -5.08 9.31
C TYR A 436 -30.71 -6.08 10.31
N HIS A 437 -29.40 -6.29 10.23
CA HIS A 437 -28.62 -7.17 11.12
C HIS A 437 -27.85 -6.38 12.20
N TRP A 438 -28.00 -5.05 12.23
CA TRP A 438 -27.23 -4.09 13.02
C TRP A 438 -28.08 -3.45 14.12
N ASP A 439 -28.96 -4.20 14.78
CA ASP A 439 -29.59 -3.69 16.00
C ASP A 439 -28.55 -3.60 17.14
N PHE A 440 -27.78 -2.51 17.10
CA PHE A 440 -26.95 -1.91 18.14
C PHE A 440 -25.81 -2.77 18.72
N CYS A 441 -24.83 -3.11 17.88
CA CYS A 441 -23.55 -3.68 18.35
C CYS A 441 -23.70 -5.02 19.09
N LYS A 442 -24.85 -5.68 18.94
CA LYS A 442 -25.10 -7.02 19.45
C LYS A 442 -25.69 -7.88 18.35
N SER A 443 -24.93 -8.86 17.89
CA SER A 443 -25.49 -10.01 17.17
C SER A 443 -25.70 -11.11 18.20
N ASP A 444 -26.95 -11.54 18.41
CA ASP A 444 -27.33 -12.54 19.41
C ASP A 444 -26.81 -12.27 20.84
N GLY A 445 -26.83 -11.00 21.25
CA GLY A 445 -26.42 -10.59 22.61
C GLY A 445 -24.91 -10.48 22.87
N ARG A 446 -24.06 -10.63 21.84
CA ARG A 446 -22.59 -10.47 21.93
C ARG A 446 -22.07 -9.31 21.08
N ASP A 447 -21.00 -8.66 21.55
CA ASP A 447 -20.31 -7.58 20.83
C ASP A 447 -19.87 -8.04 19.43
N ILE A 448 -20.23 -7.27 18.41
CA ILE A 448 -19.95 -7.58 17.00
C ILE A 448 -18.46 -7.44 16.73
N ARG A 449 -17.85 -8.49 16.17
CA ARG A 449 -16.45 -8.47 15.71
C ARG A 449 -16.39 -8.28 14.19
N PRO A 450 -15.33 -7.66 13.63
CA PRO A 450 -15.15 -7.49 12.19
C PRO A 450 -15.28 -8.80 11.40
N ALA A 451 -14.77 -9.91 11.96
CA ALA A 451 -14.86 -11.24 11.37
C ALA A 451 -16.30 -11.78 11.25
N ILE A 452 -17.20 -11.46 12.20
CA ILE A 452 -18.61 -11.86 12.14
C ILE A 452 -19.34 -11.01 11.09
N PHE A 453 -18.97 -9.74 10.98
CA PHE A 453 -19.54 -8.82 10.02
C PHE A 453 -19.17 -9.17 8.58
N LYS A 454 -17.90 -9.53 8.34
CA LYS A 454 -17.40 -9.96 7.03
C LYS A 454 -18.10 -11.18 6.48
N LYS A 455 -18.62 -12.07 7.33
CA LYS A 455 -19.42 -13.21 6.88
C LYS A 455 -20.70 -12.77 6.17
N LYS A 456 -21.25 -11.61 6.54
CA LYS A 456 -22.48 -11.04 5.99
C LYS A 456 -22.21 -9.94 4.95
N PHE A 457 -20.95 -9.52 4.77
CA PHE A 457 -20.53 -8.44 3.88
C PHE A 457 -19.86 -9.01 2.64
#